data_AF-A0A5D2YR18-F1
#
_entry.id   AF-A0A5D2YR18-F1
#
_cell.length_a   1.000
_cell.length_b   1.000
_cell.length_c   1.000
_cell.angle_alpha   90.00
_cell.angle_beta   90.00
_cell.angle_gamma   90.00
#
_symmetry.space_group_name_H-M   'P 1'
#
loop_
_entity.id
_entity.type
_entity.pdbx_description
1 polymer ?
#
loop_
_entity_poly.entity_id
_entity_poly.type
_entity_poly.pdbx_seq_one_letter_code
_entity_poly.pdbx_strand_id
1 'polypeptide(L)'
;MKHSVNRPPTPDAAEDQGKEPTLQEIINIKLIESGEKERLMELLRERLIDCGWKDEMKALCRAHVKKKGRNNVTVDDLVHLITPKGRAYFGHSKVVGNQ
;
A
#
# COMPACT_ATOMS: atom_id res chain seq x y z
N MET A 1 7.85 -68.39 -9.00
CA MET A 1 6.71 -67.47 -9.17
C MET A 1 7.04 -66.19 -8.42
N LYS A 2 6.86 -65.03 -9.07
CA LYS A 2 7.47 -63.74 -8.70
C LYS A 2 6.91 -63.23 -7.37
N HIS A 3 7.79 -62.92 -6.41
CA HIS A 3 7.43 -62.20 -5.20
C HIS A 3 7.00 -60.78 -5.56
N SER A 4 5.75 -60.43 -5.25
CA SER A 4 5.22 -59.08 -5.45
C SER A 4 5.80 -58.16 -4.37
N VAL A 5 6.67 -57.25 -4.78
CA VAL A 5 7.19 -56.21 -3.89
C VAL A 5 6.13 -55.11 -3.83
N ASN A 6 5.46 -54.98 -2.67
CA ASN A 6 4.64 -53.81 -2.38
C ASN A 6 5.55 -52.58 -2.29
N ARG A 7 5.57 -51.79 -3.36
CA ARG A 7 6.21 -50.47 -3.37
C ARG A 7 5.33 -49.53 -2.53
N PRO A 8 5.84 -48.90 -1.46
CA PRO A 8 5.06 -47.90 -0.73
C PRO A 8 4.64 -46.78 -1.68
N PRO A 9 3.47 -46.15 -1.48
CA PRO A 9 3.10 -44.99 -2.27
C PRO A 9 4.19 -43.94 -2.03
N THR A 10 4.86 -43.54 -3.11
CA THR A 10 5.65 -42.32 -3.09
C THR A 10 4.73 -41.24 -2.54
N PRO A 11 5.09 -40.49 -1.49
CA PRO A 11 4.34 -39.30 -1.13
C PRO A 11 4.27 -38.48 -2.40
N ASP A 12 3.05 -38.21 -2.88
CA ASP A 12 2.82 -37.23 -3.92
C ASP A 12 3.73 -36.05 -3.57
N ALA A 13 4.65 -35.74 -4.49
CA ALA A 13 5.24 -34.42 -4.49
C ALA A 13 4.01 -33.52 -4.50
N ALA A 14 3.68 -32.92 -3.35
CA ALA A 14 2.61 -31.96 -3.24
C ALA A 14 2.90 -30.99 -4.36
N GLU A 15 2.10 -31.10 -5.42
CA GLU A 15 2.24 -30.27 -6.59
C GLU A 15 2.33 -28.86 -6.00
N ASP A 16 3.42 -28.17 -6.27
CA ASP A 16 3.49 -26.74 -6.07
C ASP A 16 2.38 -26.19 -6.95
N GLN A 17 1.17 -26.15 -6.40
CA GLN A 17 -0.01 -25.56 -7.01
C GLN A 17 0.33 -24.08 -7.03
N GLY A 18 1.12 -23.70 -8.04
CA GLY A 18 1.45 -22.33 -8.36
C GLY A 18 0.13 -21.60 -8.42
N LYS A 19 -0.16 -20.86 -7.36
CA LYS A 19 -1.45 -20.23 -7.16
C LYS A 19 -1.62 -19.29 -8.34
N GLU A 20 -2.59 -19.57 -9.23
CA GLU A 20 -2.82 -18.70 -10.36
C GLU A 20 -3.05 -17.28 -9.83
N PRO A 21 -2.36 -16.27 -10.41
CA PRO A 21 -2.47 -14.91 -9.92
C PRO A 21 -3.92 -14.46 -10.05
N THR A 22 -4.44 -13.89 -8.97
CA THR A 22 -5.75 -13.28 -8.94
C THR A 22 -5.84 -12.17 -9.99
N LEU A 23 -7.05 -11.85 -10.44
CA LEU A 23 -7.26 -10.73 -11.37
C LEU A 23 -6.65 -9.43 -10.85
N GLN A 24 -6.67 -9.19 -9.53
CA GLN A 24 -6.06 -8.02 -8.92
C GLN A 24 -4.53 -8.02 -9.06
N GLU A 25 -3.88 -9.16 -8.89
CA GLU A 25 -2.44 -9.31 -9.11
C GLU A 25 -2.07 -9.12 -10.58
N ILE A 26 -2.85 -9.69 -11.50
CA ILE A 26 -2.66 -9.51 -12.95
C ILE A 26 -2.75 -8.02 -13.33
N ILE A 27 -3.74 -7.31 -12.80
CA ILE A 27 -3.90 -5.86 -13.03
C ILE A 27 -2.68 -5.10 -12.49
N ASN A 28 -2.25 -5.39 -11.27
CA ASN A 28 -1.09 -4.74 -10.66
C ASN A 28 0.20 -4.99 -11.44
N ILE A 29 0.42 -6.21 -11.93
CA ILE A 29 1.56 -6.56 -12.79
C ILE A 29 1.53 -5.70 -14.06
N LYS A 30 0.41 -5.66 -14.77
CA LYS A 30 0.27 -4.87 -16.00
C LYS A 30 0.49 -3.37 -15.76
N LEU A 31 0.01 -2.82 -14.65
CA LEU A 31 0.24 -1.42 -14.28
C LEU A 31 1.72 -1.11 -14.03
N ILE A 32 2.47 -2.06 -13.47
CA ILE A 32 3.92 -1.93 -13.24
C ILE A 32 4.68 -2.04 -14.56
N GLU A 33 4.43 -3.10 -15.35
CA GLU A 33 5.16 -3.37 -16.59
C GLU A 33 4.97 -2.29 -17.65
N SER A 34 3.78 -1.67 -17.68
CA SER A 34 3.49 -0.53 -18.55
C SER A 34 4.07 0.81 -18.08
N GLY A 35 4.56 0.89 -16.84
CA GLY A 35 5.00 2.15 -16.22
C GLY A 35 3.85 3.08 -15.76
N GLU A 36 2.60 2.65 -15.91
CA GLU A 36 1.43 3.45 -15.54
C GLU A 36 1.30 3.61 -14.03
N LYS A 37 1.76 2.63 -13.24
CA LYS A 37 1.79 2.74 -11.78
C LYS A 37 2.64 3.94 -11.35
N GLU A 38 3.83 4.10 -11.91
CA GLU A 38 4.76 5.19 -11.61
C GLU A 38 4.17 6.53 -12.03
N ARG A 39 3.56 6.60 -13.22
CA ARG A 39 2.85 7.79 -13.70
C ARG A 39 1.69 8.20 -12.79
N LEU A 40 0.87 7.23 -12.36
CA LEU A 40 -0.25 7.47 -11.44
C LEU A 40 0.25 7.91 -10.06
N MET A 41 1.35 7.32 -9.56
CA MET A 41 1.97 7.74 -8.30
C MET A 41 2.50 9.17 -8.36
N GLU A 42 3.12 9.58 -9.46
CA GLU A 42 3.60 10.95 -9.63
C GLU A 42 2.44 11.94 -9.73
N LEU A 43 1.43 11.65 -10.56
CA LEU A 43 0.23 12.46 -10.67
C LEU A 43 -0.46 12.62 -9.32
N LEU A 44 -0.60 11.55 -8.55
CA LEU A 44 -1.15 11.60 -7.20
C LEU A 44 -0.30 12.50 -6.29
N ARG A 45 1.03 12.39 -6.33
CA ARG A 45 1.93 13.23 -5.54
C ARG A 45 1.77 14.71 -5.89
N GLU A 46 1.73 15.06 -7.17
CA GLU A 46 1.50 16.43 -7.63
C GLU A 46 0.17 16.96 -7.09
N ARG A 47 -0.92 16.20 -7.24
CA ARG A 47 -2.25 16.61 -6.74
C ARG A 47 -2.29 16.76 -5.23
N LEU A 48 -1.57 15.92 -4.48
CA LEU A 48 -1.42 16.02 -3.01
C LEU A 48 -0.64 17.28 -2.59
N ILE A 49 0.28 17.76 -3.43
CA ILE A 49 1.00 19.01 -3.19
C ILE A 49 0.08 20.18 -3.52
N ASP A 50 -0.50 20.19 -4.72
CA ASP A 50 -1.32 21.29 -5.24
C ASP A 50 -2.57 21.55 -4.40
N CYS A 51 -3.21 20.50 -3.87
CA CYS A 51 -4.39 20.65 -3.02
C CYS A 51 -4.04 21.03 -1.57
N GLY A 52 -2.76 21.21 -1.24
CA GLY A 52 -2.27 21.58 0.09
C GLY A 52 -2.22 20.44 1.10
N TRP A 53 -2.54 19.20 0.72
CA TRP A 53 -2.54 18.04 1.62
C TRP A 53 -1.18 17.86 2.29
N LYS A 54 -0.09 17.97 1.53
CA LYS A 54 1.28 17.81 2.06
C LYS A 54 1.57 18.81 3.17
N ASP A 55 1.13 20.05 3.02
CA ASP A 55 1.40 21.12 3.99
C ASP A 55 0.52 20.99 5.23
N GLU A 56 -0.72 20.56 5.08
CA GLU A 56 -1.61 20.21 6.18
C GLU A 56 -1.04 19.08 7.04
N MET A 57 -0.57 17.99 6.41
CA MET A 57 0.04 16.87 7.14
C MET A 57 1.30 17.31 7.90
N LYS A 58 2.13 18.15 7.29
CA LYS A 58 3.29 18.73 7.97
C LYS A 58 2.88 19.65 9.13
N ALA A 59 1.82 20.44 8.98
CA ALA A 59 1.31 21.33 10.03
C ALA A 59 0.85 20.53 11.26
N LEU A 60 0.13 19.42 11.05
CA LEU A 60 -0.28 18.50 12.10
C LEU A 60 0.91 17.90 12.85
N CYS A 61 1.94 17.44 12.12
CA CYS A 61 3.18 16.95 12.74
C CYS A 61 3.85 18.03 13.60
N ARG A 62 4.02 19.25 13.06
CA ARG A 62 4.63 20.37 13.78
C ARG A 62 3.86 20.72 15.05
N ALA A 63 2.53 20.76 14.97
CA ALA A 63 1.67 21.02 16.12
C ALA A 63 1.81 19.95 17.20
N HIS A 64 1.88 18.67 16.80
CA HIS A 64 2.06 17.56 17.73
C HIS A 64 3.41 17.60 18.43
N VAL A 65 4.50 17.82 17.67
CA VAL A 65 5.86 17.96 18.22
C VAL A 65 5.96 19.16 19.15
N LYS A 66 5.36 20.30 18.80
CA LYS A 66 5.32 21.49 19.65
C LYS A 66 4.56 21.22 20.97
N LYS A 67 3.50 20.42 20.93
CA LYS A 67 2.68 20.09 22.11
C LYS A 67 3.35 19.09 23.05
N LYS A 68 3.92 18.00 22.52
CA LYS A 68 4.55 16.93 23.33
C LYS A 68 6.01 17.22 23.68
N GLY A 69 6.69 18.08 22.93
CA GLY A 69 8.13 18.30 23.01
C GLY A 69 8.90 17.32 22.13
N ARG A 70 9.95 17.80 21.46
CA ARG A 70 10.71 17.04 20.46
C ARG A 70 11.28 15.72 20.98
N ASN A 71 11.70 15.66 22.24
CA ASN A 71 12.29 14.47 22.84
C ASN A 71 11.26 13.38 23.18
N ASN A 72 9.97 13.69 23.09
CA ASN A 72 8.86 12.81 23.49
C ASN A 72 8.03 12.34 22.29
N VAL A 73 8.53 12.51 21.07
CA VAL A 73 7.81 12.16 19.83
C VAL A 73 8.68 11.28 18.96
N THR A 74 8.14 10.12 18.59
CA THR A 74 8.75 9.20 17.62
C THR A 74 8.14 9.40 16.23
N VAL A 75 8.80 8.85 15.20
CA VAL A 75 8.24 8.82 13.85
C VAL A 75 6.94 8.01 13.83
N ASP A 76 6.88 6.91 14.58
CA ASP A 76 5.69 6.05 14.64
C ASP A 76 4.49 6.78 15.27
N ASP A 77 4.71 7.60 16.30
CA ASP A 77 3.67 8.48 16.85
C ASP A 77 3.09 9.42 15.79
N LEU A 78 3.96 10.00 14.95
CA LEU A 78 3.55 10.89 13.88
C LEU A 78 2.79 10.13 12.79
N VAL A 79 3.24 8.93 12.41
CA VAL A 79 2.56 8.06 11.44
C VAL A 79 1.16 7.70 11.93
N HIS A 80 1.04 7.26 13.18
CA HIS A 80 -0.25 6.95 13.81
C HIS A 80 -1.18 8.17 13.85
N LEU A 81 -0.64 9.36 14.10
CA LEU A 81 -1.41 10.60 14.11
C LEU A 81 -1.90 11.00 12.71
N ILE A 82 -1.02 11.01 11.71
CA ILE A 82 -1.31 11.62 10.40
C ILE A 82 -1.97 10.65 9.43
N THR A 83 -1.74 9.34 9.53
CA THR A 83 -2.31 8.35 8.60
C THR A 83 -3.84 8.41 8.50
N PRO A 84 -4.62 8.38 9.61
CA PRO A 84 -6.07 8.46 9.51
C PRO A 84 -6.55 9.81 8.96
N LYS A 85 -5.91 10.92 9.36
CA LYS A 85 -6.25 12.27 8.89
C LYS A 85 -5.93 12.45 7.41
N GLY A 86 -4.77 11.94 6.98
CA GLY A 86 -4.31 12.00 5.60
C GLY A 86 -5.20 11.22 4.65
N ARG A 87 -5.68 10.04 5.06
CA ARG A 87 -6.66 9.25 4.29
C ARG A 87 -8.05 9.92 4.25
N ALA A 88 -8.48 10.54 5.34
CA ALA A 88 -9.77 11.20 5.43
C ALA A 88 -9.85 12.53 4.65
N TYR A 89 -8.71 13.19 4.38
CA TYR A 89 -8.67 14.48 3.68
C TYR A 89 -9.31 14.44 2.28
N PHE A 90 -9.26 13.28 1.61
CA PHE A 90 -9.90 13.06 0.30
C PHE A 90 -11.34 12.54 0.41
N GLY A 91 -11.77 12.10 1.59
CA GLY A 91 -13.04 11.39 1.78
C GLY A 91 -14.29 12.26 1.78
N HIS A 92 -14.19 13.61 1.80
CA HIS A 92 -15.37 14.45 2.01
C HIS A 92 -15.67 15.56 0.98
N SER A 93 -14.73 16.29 0.36
CA SER A 93 -15.15 17.39 -0.54
C SER A 93 -14.02 18.10 -1.30
N LYS A 94 -13.30 17.42 -2.20
CA LYS A 94 -12.40 18.11 -3.16
C LYS A 94 -12.40 17.51 -4.58
N VAL A 95 -13.23 16.51 -4.86
CA VAL A 95 -13.38 15.93 -6.22
C VAL A 95 -14.38 16.71 -7.09
N VAL A 96 -15.04 17.73 -6.53
CA VAL A 96 -15.95 18.61 -7.29
C VAL A 96 -15.39 20.03 -7.28
N GLY A 97 -14.90 20.49 -8.43
CA GLY A 97 -14.43 21.87 -8.58
C GLY A 97 -13.42 22.06 -9.71
N ASN A 98 -13.72 21.57 -10.91
CA ASN A 98 -13.18 22.16 -12.13
C ASN A 98 -14.39 22.39 -13.05
N GLN A 99 -14.96 23.59 -12.94
CA GLN A 99 -15.91 24.18 -13.88
C GLN A 99 -15.27 25.45 -14.41
#